data_AF-A0A9E0TQ52-F1
#
_entry.id   AF-A0A9E0TQ52-F1
#
_cell.length_a   1.000
_cell.length_b   1.000
_cell.length_c   1.000
_cell.angle_alpha   90.00
_cell.angle_beta   90.00
_cell.angle_gamma   90.00
#
_symmetry.space_group_name_H-M   'P 1'
#
loop_
_entity.id
_entity.type
_entity.pdbx_description
1 polymer ?
#
loop_
_entity_poly.entity_id
_entity_poly.type
_entity_poly.pdbx_seq_one_letter_code
_entity_poly.pdbx_strand_id
1 'polypeptide(L)'
;MNSTIRLPRPLRAPRSARAAAARRVKCFVPLALTWAHGNQAWRVTAWPEVRFESRFGDEWMPANPSAEVMASAAQGCGTPAWSAYLEFVPAEVREFLGRFAIARMEALQVIARCPSLLETLLETPSLTSYLAAHAMLRGGDAPSWSEIEAVHERRGVYGLLEWLGLPSSKQTLAILRNIIEPDLPKRILEPLRTILWEPTTIFALQRLPAITDRQLAHFCHALAA
;
A
#
# COMPACT_ATOMS: atom_id res chain seq x y z
N MET A 1 -79.69 9.11 -24.87
CA MET A 1 -79.06 10.30 -24.24
C MET A 1 -78.16 9.80 -23.12
N ASN A 2 -76.84 9.87 -23.30
CA ASN A 2 -75.86 9.94 -22.20
C ASN A 2 -74.51 10.33 -22.81
N SER A 3 -74.09 11.54 -22.47
CA SER A 3 -72.91 12.23 -22.99
C SER A 3 -71.66 11.72 -22.25
N THR A 4 -70.70 11.15 -22.99
CA THR A 4 -69.39 10.77 -22.43
C THR A 4 -68.37 11.84 -22.76
N ILE A 5 -67.89 12.51 -21.71
CA ILE A 5 -66.89 13.58 -21.71
C ILE A 5 -65.51 13.01 -22.07
N ARG A 6 -64.84 13.60 -23.07
CA ARG A 6 -63.43 13.32 -23.42
C ARG A 6 -62.50 14.16 -22.54
N LEU A 7 -61.53 13.53 -21.87
CA LEU A 7 -60.39 14.21 -21.24
C LEU A 7 -59.16 14.18 -22.17
N PRO A 8 -58.37 15.27 -22.25
CA PRO A 8 -57.20 15.36 -23.11
C PRO A 8 -55.94 14.70 -22.48
N ARG A 9 -55.13 14.09 -23.35
CA ARG A 9 -53.79 13.53 -23.05
C ARG A 9 -52.83 14.63 -22.57
N PRO A 10 -52.00 14.39 -21.54
CA PRO A 10 -50.88 15.28 -21.24
C PRO A 10 -49.74 15.09 -22.24
N LEU A 11 -49.27 16.22 -22.76
CA LEU A 11 -48.12 16.35 -23.65
C LEU A 11 -46.82 16.04 -22.91
N ARG A 12 -45.96 15.27 -23.59
CA ARG A 12 -44.65 14.79 -23.18
C ARG A 12 -43.68 15.98 -23.06
N ALA A 13 -43.21 16.28 -21.85
CA ALA A 13 -42.15 17.26 -21.62
C ALA A 13 -40.78 16.70 -22.08
N PRO A 14 -39.95 17.47 -22.81
CA PRO A 14 -38.61 17.03 -23.16
C PRO A 14 -37.64 17.12 -21.96
N ARG A 15 -36.92 16.02 -21.75
CA ARG A 15 -35.76 15.89 -20.85
C ARG A 15 -34.68 16.92 -21.21
N SER A 16 -34.45 17.92 -20.36
CA SER A 16 -33.17 18.63 -20.33
C SER A 16 -32.25 18.00 -19.27
N ALA A 17 -31.61 16.89 -19.62
CA ALA A 17 -30.48 16.39 -18.84
C ALA A 17 -29.27 17.29 -19.13
N ARG A 18 -29.19 18.41 -18.43
CA ARG A 18 -28.01 19.27 -18.42
C ARG A 18 -26.96 18.55 -17.57
N ALA A 19 -26.21 17.65 -18.20
CA ALA A 19 -25.00 17.09 -17.61
C ALA A 19 -24.02 18.25 -17.38
N ALA A 20 -24.05 18.82 -16.18
CA ALA A 20 -23.02 19.72 -15.73
C ALA A 20 -21.74 18.88 -15.64
N ALA A 21 -20.93 18.94 -16.70
CA ALA A 21 -19.55 18.50 -16.63
C ALA A 21 -18.90 19.33 -15.53
N ALA A 22 -18.76 18.74 -14.35
CA ALA A 22 -18.09 19.34 -13.22
C ALA A 22 -16.66 19.68 -13.67
N ARG A 23 -16.40 20.97 -13.87
CA ARG A 23 -15.10 21.49 -14.24
C ARG A 23 -14.17 21.17 -13.08
N ARG A 24 -13.30 20.17 -13.23
CA ARG A 24 -12.28 19.82 -12.23
C ARG A 24 -11.42 21.06 -11.99
N VAL A 25 -11.61 21.71 -10.85
CA VAL A 25 -10.70 22.75 -10.38
C VAL A 25 -9.39 22.04 -10.07
N LYS A 26 -8.36 22.30 -10.87
CA LYS A 26 -7.01 21.82 -10.58
C LYS A 26 -6.54 22.57 -9.34
N CYS A 27 -6.44 21.89 -8.20
CA CYS A 27 -5.73 22.43 -7.05
C CYS A 27 -4.24 22.46 -7.41
N PHE A 28 -3.63 23.64 -7.35
CA PHE A 28 -2.20 23.82 -7.59
C PHE A 28 -1.35 23.74 -6.31
N VAL A 29 -1.99 23.49 -5.17
CA VAL A 29 -1.31 23.37 -3.87
C VAL A 29 -1.10 21.89 -3.58
N PRO A 30 0.13 21.47 -3.21
CA PRO A 30 0.40 20.10 -2.78
C PRO A 30 -0.55 19.70 -1.64
N LEU A 31 -1.37 18.68 -1.88
CA LEU A 31 -2.40 18.25 -0.95
C LEU A 31 -1.79 17.32 0.10
N ALA A 32 -1.97 17.63 1.37
CA ALA A 32 -1.77 16.66 2.44
C ALA A 32 -2.96 15.69 2.47
N LEU A 33 -2.72 14.41 2.73
CA LEU A 33 -3.79 13.47 3.06
C LEU A 33 -4.08 13.57 4.54
N THR A 34 -5.34 13.67 4.92
CA THR A 34 -5.76 13.73 6.32
C THR A 34 -6.77 12.62 6.60
N TRP A 35 -6.72 12.07 7.81
CA TRP A 35 -7.69 11.10 8.31
C TRP A 35 -7.77 11.17 9.84
N ALA A 36 -8.74 10.46 10.41
CA ALA A 36 -8.87 10.28 11.85
C ALA A 36 -8.74 8.80 12.19
N HIS A 37 -8.15 8.50 13.35
CA HIS A 37 -8.09 7.16 13.91
C HIS A 37 -8.26 7.26 15.43
N GLY A 38 -9.34 6.68 15.97
CA GLY A 38 -9.78 6.97 17.33
C GLY A 38 -10.08 8.47 17.50
N ASN A 39 -9.57 9.06 18.59
CA ASN A 39 -9.70 10.50 18.87
C ASN A 39 -8.52 11.33 18.35
N GLN A 40 -7.66 10.73 17.52
CA GLN A 40 -6.43 11.33 17.03
C GLN A 40 -6.57 11.69 15.56
N ALA A 41 -6.30 12.96 15.20
CA ALA A 41 -6.19 13.36 13.81
C ALA A 41 -4.77 13.09 13.29
N TRP A 42 -4.69 12.62 12.06
CA TRP A 42 -3.47 12.23 11.38
C TRP A 42 -3.39 12.87 10.00
N ARG A 43 -2.17 13.07 9.52
CA ARG A 43 -1.93 13.49 8.15
C ARG A 43 -0.64 12.92 7.57
N VAL A 44 -0.58 12.90 6.24
CA VAL A 44 0.67 12.79 5.49
C VAL A 44 0.87 14.07 4.70
N THR A 45 2.04 14.67 4.83
CA THR A 45 2.42 15.85 4.02
C THR A 45 2.61 15.47 2.56
N ALA A 46 2.64 16.49 1.70
CA ALA A 46 2.83 16.29 0.27
C ALA A 46 4.23 15.80 -0.09
N TRP A 47 4.34 15.15 -1.26
CA TRP A 47 5.62 14.80 -1.86
C TRP A 47 6.39 16.07 -2.29
N PRO A 48 7.75 16.11 -2.20
CA PRO A 48 8.66 15.06 -1.72
C PRO A 48 8.88 15.01 -0.20
N GLU A 49 8.44 16.01 0.56
CA GLU A 49 8.64 16.06 2.01
C GLU A 49 7.63 15.21 2.80
N VAL A 50 7.39 13.97 2.36
CA VAL A 50 6.40 13.07 2.95
C VAL A 50 6.76 12.73 4.40
N ARG A 51 5.92 13.20 5.32
CA ARG A 51 6.00 13.01 6.76
C ARG A 51 4.64 12.59 7.27
N PHE A 52 4.64 11.56 8.09
CA PHE A 52 3.46 11.14 8.83
C PHE A 52 3.43 11.91 10.14
N GLU A 53 2.29 12.53 10.40
CA GLU A 53 2.14 13.44 11.54
C GLU A 53 0.82 13.16 12.26
N SER A 54 0.84 13.30 13.58
CA SER A 54 -0.34 13.28 14.44
C SER A 54 -0.56 14.68 15.02
N ARG A 55 -1.82 15.05 15.21
CA ARG A 55 -2.20 16.35 15.77
C ARG A 55 -2.21 16.35 17.29
N PHE A 56 -1.29 17.06 17.94
CA PHE A 56 -1.30 17.22 19.40
C PHE A 56 -1.72 18.66 19.74
N GLY A 57 -2.93 18.84 20.27
CA GLY A 57 -3.54 20.17 20.40
C GLY A 57 -3.77 20.81 19.03
N ASP A 58 -3.12 21.94 18.77
CA ASP A 58 -3.18 22.66 17.50
C ASP A 58 -1.97 22.44 16.59
N GLU A 59 -1.00 21.65 17.05
CA GLU A 59 0.24 21.39 16.32
C GLU A 59 0.23 20.01 15.67
N TRP A 60 0.90 19.91 14.53
CA TRP A 60 1.16 18.64 13.86
C TRP A 60 2.60 18.22 14.15
N MET A 61 2.74 17.04 14.77
CA MET A 61 4.03 16.52 15.18
C MET A 61 4.39 15.28 14.36
N PRO A 62 5.66 15.11 13.94
CA PRO A 62 6.13 13.88 13.33
C PRO A 62 5.87 12.68 14.22
N ALA A 63 5.30 11.62 13.65
CA ALA A 63 4.96 10.40 14.35
C ALA A 63 5.26 9.18 13.46
N ASN A 64 5.40 8.02 14.08
CA ASN A 64 5.44 6.73 13.39
C ASN A 64 4.08 6.05 13.57
N PRO A 65 3.21 6.03 12.54
CA PRO A 65 1.92 5.38 12.63
C PRO A 65 2.07 3.88 12.93
N SER A 66 1.19 3.35 13.78
CA SER A 66 1.07 1.91 13.96
C SER A 66 0.43 1.26 12.73
N ALA A 67 0.51 -0.08 12.67
CA ALA A 67 -0.18 -0.89 11.67
C ALA A 67 -1.67 -0.53 11.53
N GLU A 68 -2.36 -0.33 12.65
CA GLU A 68 -3.80 -0.05 12.70
C GLU A 68 -4.11 1.36 12.17
N VAL A 69 -3.26 2.34 12.52
CA VAL A 69 -3.37 3.70 12.00
C VAL A 69 -3.17 3.72 10.48
N MET A 70 -2.22 2.94 9.95
CA MET A 70 -1.97 2.84 8.50
C MET A 70 -3.13 2.17 7.76
N ALA A 71 -3.71 1.12 8.32
CA ALA A 71 -4.91 0.48 7.76
C ALA A 71 -6.10 1.46 7.74
N SER A 72 -6.29 2.22 8.83
CA SER A 72 -7.30 3.27 8.92
C SER A 72 -7.06 4.40 7.92
N ALA A 73 -5.80 4.77 7.66
CA ALA A 73 -5.42 5.76 6.66
C ALA A 73 -5.79 5.29 5.25
N ALA A 74 -5.46 4.03 4.92
CA ALA A 74 -5.79 3.46 3.63
C ALA A 74 -7.30 3.42 3.37
N GLN A 75 -8.13 3.29 4.40
CA GLN A 75 -9.59 3.36 4.29
C GLN A 75 -10.12 4.80 4.26
N GLY A 76 -9.64 5.66 5.19
CA GLY A 76 -10.11 7.03 5.34
C GLY A 76 -9.72 7.95 4.19
N CYS A 77 -8.55 7.75 3.61
CA CYS A 77 -8.10 8.47 2.41
C CYS A 77 -8.64 7.76 1.16
N GLY A 78 -9.93 7.95 0.88
CA GLY A 78 -10.60 7.35 -0.28
C GLY A 78 -9.96 7.70 -1.63
N THR A 79 -10.39 7.01 -2.69
CA THR A 79 -9.86 7.17 -4.05
C THR A 79 -9.72 8.62 -4.52
N PRO A 80 -10.69 9.53 -4.31
CA PRO A 80 -10.54 10.92 -4.77
C PRO A 80 -9.36 11.66 -4.13
N ALA A 81 -9.21 11.54 -2.80
CA ALA A 81 -8.13 12.19 -2.07
C ALA A 81 -6.77 11.59 -2.47
N TRP A 82 -6.71 10.25 -2.57
CA TRP A 82 -5.52 9.55 -3.02
C TRP A 82 -5.10 9.95 -4.45
N SER A 83 -6.04 9.98 -5.40
CA SER A 83 -5.74 10.40 -6.77
C SER A 83 -5.23 11.85 -6.84
N ALA A 84 -5.84 12.76 -6.09
CA ALA A 84 -5.41 14.15 -6.05
C ALA A 84 -4.01 14.31 -5.43
N TYR A 85 -3.68 13.52 -4.41
CA TYR A 85 -2.33 13.46 -3.83
C TYR A 85 -1.30 13.00 -4.86
N LEU A 86 -1.60 11.92 -5.60
CA LEU A 86 -0.70 11.35 -6.59
C LEU A 86 -0.40 12.30 -7.76
N GLU A 87 -1.23 13.32 -8.04
CA GLU A 87 -0.94 14.31 -9.10
C GLU A 87 0.43 14.99 -8.92
N PHE A 88 0.90 15.12 -7.68
CA PHE A 88 2.19 15.73 -7.31
C PHE A 88 3.33 14.71 -7.15
N VAL A 89 3.04 13.42 -7.27
CA VAL A 89 4.01 12.33 -7.10
C VAL A 89 4.63 11.99 -8.48
N PRO A 90 5.96 11.77 -8.56
CA PRO A 90 6.63 11.35 -9.80
C PRO A 90 6.00 10.09 -10.42
N ALA A 91 6.05 9.98 -11.75
CA ALA A 91 5.35 8.92 -12.47
C ALA A 91 5.79 7.50 -12.05
N GLU A 92 7.09 7.29 -11.82
CA GLU A 92 7.63 5.99 -11.39
C GLU A 92 7.16 5.61 -9.98
N VAL A 93 7.17 6.58 -9.05
CA VAL A 93 6.64 6.37 -7.69
C VAL A 93 5.15 6.11 -7.72
N ARG A 94 4.39 6.80 -8.59
CA ARG A 94 2.96 6.51 -8.79
C ARG A 94 2.73 5.10 -9.31
N GLU A 95 3.53 4.65 -10.27
CA GLU A 95 3.43 3.29 -10.81
C GLU A 95 3.64 2.27 -9.68
N PHE A 96 4.70 2.44 -8.89
CA PHE A 96 4.98 1.62 -7.73
C PHE A 96 3.80 1.61 -6.75
N LEU A 97 3.33 2.78 -6.31
CA LEU A 97 2.22 2.91 -5.37
C LEU A 97 0.90 2.33 -5.92
N GLY A 98 0.71 2.39 -7.24
CA GLY A 98 -0.46 1.84 -7.93
C GLY A 98 -0.57 0.33 -7.86
N ARG A 99 0.49 -0.38 -7.47
CA ARG A 99 0.49 -1.84 -7.28
C ARG A 99 -0.13 -2.30 -5.97
N PHE A 100 -0.38 -1.37 -5.04
CA PHE A 100 -0.91 -1.66 -3.71
C PHE A 100 -2.33 -1.11 -3.59
N ALA A 101 -3.31 -2.00 -3.41
CA ALA A 101 -4.69 -1.60 -3.16
C ALA A 101 -4.92 -1.36 -1.67
N ILE A 102 -4.32 -2.19 -0.81
CA ILE A 102 -4.59 -2.23 0.63
C ILE A 102 -3.48 -1.51 1.40
N ALA A 103 -2.22 -1.89 1.14
CA ALA A 103 -1.03 -1.41 1.84
C ALA A 103 -0.42 -0.14 1.21
N ARG A 104 -1.17 0.60 0.38
CA ARG A 104 -0.69 1.81 -0.32
C ARG A 104 -0.08 2.88 0.59
N MET A 105 -0.58 3.02 1.82
CA MET A 105 -0.03 3.95 2.79
C MET A 105 1.32 3.46 3.34
N GLU A 106 1.44 2.15 3.55
CA GLU A 106 2.69 1.52 3.98
C GLU A 106 3.73 1.60 2.87
N ALA A 107 3.33 1.33 1.62
CA ALA A 107 4.18 1.52 0.45
C ALA A 107 4.65 2.98 0.31
N LEU A 108 3.77 3.95 0.53
CA LEU A 108 4.13 5.38 0.58
C LEU A 108 5.14 5.67 1.68
N GLN A 109 4.97 5.10 2.88
CA GLN A 109 5.92 5.26 3.97
C GLN A 109 7.29 4.67 3.62
N VAL A 110 7.34 3.45 3.08
CA VAL A 110 8.60 2.79 2.70
C VAL A 110 9.33 3.65 1.67
N ILE A 111 8.67 4.07 0.59
CA ILE A 111 9.34 4.81 -0.48
C ILE A 111 9.72 6.25 -0.11
N ALA A 112 8.94 6.88 0.77
CA ALA A 112 9.27 8.18 1.32
C ALA A 112 10.49 8.13 2.25
N ARG A 113 10.64 7.04 3.00
CA ARG A 113 11.72 6.86 3.98
C ARG A 113 13.00 6.28 3.39
N CYS A 114 12.88 5.50 2.32
CA CYS A 114 14.00 4.81 1.67
C CYS A 114 13.87 4.93 0.14
N PRO A 115 14.02 6.15 -0.44
CA PRO A 115 13.79 6.39 -1.86
C PRO A 115 14.77 5.62 -2.77
N SER A 116 15.98 5.32 -2.27
CA SER A 116 16.97 4.48 -2.96
C SER A 116 16.49 3.06 -3.27
N LEU A 117 15.43 2.59 -2.60
CA LEU A 117 14.86 1.27 -2.82
C LEU A 117 13.90 1.19 -4.02
N LEU A 118 13.54 2.31 -4.66
CA LEU A 118 12.48 2.33 -5.68
C LEU A 118 12.66 1.26 -6.75
N GLU A 119 13.84 1.19 -7.35
CA GLU A 119 14.16 0.24 -8.42
C GLU A 119 14.02 -1.21 -7.93
N THR A 120 14.59 -1.52 -6.76
CA THR A 120 14.47 -2.84 -6.13
C THR A 120 13.02 -3.22 -5.85
N LEU A 121 12.19 -2.28 -5.40
CA LEU A 121 10.79 -2.52 -5.08
C LEU A 121 9.87 -2.55 -6.31
N LEU A 122 10.25 -1.90 -7.40
CA LEU A 122 9.60 -2.08 -8.70
C LEU A 122 9.84 -3.49 -9.25
N GLU A 123 11.03 -4.06 -9.03
CA GLU A 123 11.34 -5.44 -9.43
C GLU A 123 10.72 -6.48 -8.50
N THR A 124 10.67 -6.21 -7.19
CA THR A 124 10.17 -7.14 -6.17
C THR A 124 9.16 -6.45 -5.23
N PRO A 125 7.93 -6.17 -5.67
CA PRO A 125 6.99 -5.33 -4.91
C PRO A 125 6.57 -5.93 -3.56
N SER A 126 6.48 -7.25 -3.46
CA SER A 126 6.13 -7.97 -2.23
C SER A 126 7.12 -7.74 -1.08
N LEU A 127 8.37 -7.35 -1.38
CA LEU A 127 9.37 -6.96 -0.37
C LEU A 127 8.92 -5.74 0.44
N THR A 128 8.04 -4.90 -0.13
CA THR A 128 7.48 -3.72 0.54
C THR A 128 6.76 -4.09 1.82
N SER A 129 6.00 -5.19 1.85
CA SER A 129 5.28 -5.62 3.06
C SER A 129 6.24 -6.04 4.18
N TYR A 130 7.38 -6.67 3.84
CA TYR A 130 8.42 -6.99 4.80
C TYR A 130 9.09 -5.74 5.36
N LEU A 131 9.41 -4.77 4.49
CA LEU A 131 9.98 -3.49 4.89
C LEU A 131 9.00 -2.68 5.73
N ALA A 132 7.70 -2.67 5.40
CA ALA A 132 6.69 -1.99 6.21
C ALA A 132 6.55 -2.63 7.61
N ALA A 133 6.70 -3.94 7.71
CA ALA A 133 6.56 -4.70 8.95
C ALA A 133 7.90 -4.95 9.69
N HIS A 134 9.00 -4.32 9.27
CA HIS A 134 10.35 -4.69 9.76
C HIS A 134 10.50 -4.62 11.28
N ALA A 135 9.95 -3.58 11.93
CA ALA A 135 10.05 -3.43 13.39
C ALA A 135 9.42 -4.64 14.10
N MET A 136 8.22 -5.05 13.67
CA MET A 136 7.53 -6.24 14.19
C MET A 136 8.33 -7.52 13.93
N LEU A 137 8.82 -7.72 12.70
CA LEU A 137 9.54 -8.93 12.30
C LEU A 137 10.90 -9.08 13.00
N ARG A 138 11.52 -7.97 13.41
CA ARG A 138 12.80 -7.95 14.13
C ARG A 138 12.63 -7.85 15.65
N GLY A 139 11.40 -7.77 16.16
CA GLY A 139 11.13 -7.61 17.60
C GLY A 139 11.59 -6.26 18.16
N GLY A 140 11.67 -5.23 17.32
CA GLY A 140 12.04 -3.88 17.74
C GLY A 140 10.82 -3.04 18.10
N ASP A 141 11.00 -2.10 19.04
CA ASP A 141 9.94 -1.21 19.51
C ASP A 141 9.67 -0.02 18.56
N ALA A 142 10.60 0.26 17.65
CA ALA A 142 10.54 1.40 16.74
C ALA A 142 11.10 1.07 15.35
N PRO A 143 10.65 1.78 14.30
CA PRO A 143 11.17 1.57 12.96
C PRO A 143 12.59 2.15 12.79
N SER A 144 13.46 1.38 12.13
CA SER A 144 14.88 1.71 11.86
C SER A 144 15.11 2.04 10.38
N TRP A 145 14.41 3.02 9.85
CA TRP A 145 14.47 3.37 8.42
C TRP A 145 15.88 3.72 7.91
N SER A 146 16.67 4.44 8.71
CA SER A 146 18.06 4.78 8.35
C SER A 146 18.97 3.56 8.30
N GLU A 147 18.69 2.53 9.10
CA GLU A 147 19.42 1.26 9.07
C GLU A 147 19.10 0.49 7.79
N ILE A 148 17.83 0.46 7.36
CA ILE A 148 17.41 -0.17 6.10
C ILE A 148 18.16 0.45 4.92
N GLU A 149 18.16 1.79 4.82
CA GLU A 149 18.85 2.50 3.74
C GLU A 149 20.36 2.22 3.76
N ALA A 150 20.99 2.27 4.94
CA ALA A 150 22.41 1.96 5.08
C ALA A 150 22.77 0.49 4.72
N VAL A 151 21.88 -0.47 5.00
CA VAL A 151 22.07 -1.87 4.64
C VAL A 151 22.00 -2.04 3.13
N HIS A 152 21.00 -1.44 2.48
CA HIS A 152 20.84 -1.51 1.03
C HIS A 152 21.99 -0.84 0.30
N GLU A 153 22.43 0.33 0.74
CA GLU A 153 23.57 1.03 0.12
C GLU A 153 24.85 0.19 0.16
N ARG A 154 25.09 -0.52 1.27
CA ARG A 154 26.32 -1.30 1.48
C ARG A 154 26.30 -2.69 0.87
N ARG A 155 25.14 -3.35 0.85
CA ARG A 155 25.01 -4.79 0.54
C ARG A 155 23.91 -5.10 -0.49
N GLY A 156 23.22 -4.09 -1.01
CA GLY A 156 22.13 -4.22 -1.95
C GLY A 156 20.94 -5.01 -1.39
N VAL A 157 20.12 -5.54 -2.31
CA VAL A 157 18.91 -6.31 -1.96
C VAL A 157 19.21 -7.57 -1.14
N TYR A 158 20.36 -8.23 -1.38
CA TYR A 158 20.74 -9.43 -0.62
C TYR A 158 21.05 -9.12 0.85
N GLY A 159 21.66 -7.97 1.11
CA GLY A 159 21.83 -7.48 2.48
C GLY A 159 20.50 -7.18 3.16
N LEU A 160 19.54 -6.62 2.43
CA LEU A 160 18.18 -6.41 2.95
C LEU A 160 17.47 -7.72 3.27
N LEU A 161 17.56 -8.74 2.41
CA LEU A 161 16.98 -10.04 2.68
C LEU A 161 17.53 -10.63 3.98
N GLU A 162 18.86 -10.65 4.13
CA GLU A 162 19.53 -11.11 5.34
C GLU A 162 19.06 -10.33 6.58
N TRP A 163 19.02 -9.00 6.47
CA TRP A 163 18.61 -8.10 7.55
C TRP A 163 17.15 -8.30 7.98
N LEU A 164 16.26 -8.62 7.04
CA LEU A 164 14.85 -8.98 7.30
C LEU A 164 14.68 -10.40 7.86
N GLY A 165 15.75 -11.19 7.93
CA GLY A 165 15.72 -12.60 8.34
C GLY A 165 15.25 -13.56 7.25
N LEU A 166 15.31 -13.15 5.99
CA LEU A 166 15.03 -13.98 4.82
C LEU A 166 16.33 -14.62 4.30
N PRO A 167 16.26 -15.79 3.65
CA PRO A 167 17.45 -16.36 3.03
C PRO A 167 17.95 -15.43 1.92
N SER A 168 19.21 -15.02 2.02
CA SER A 168 19.88 -14.12 1.08
C SER A 168 20.26 -14.87 -0.20
N SER A 169 19.27 -15.19 -1.03
CA SER A 169 19.44 -16.04 -2.21
C SER A 169 18.66 -15.54 -3.42
N LYS A 170 19.14 -15.91 -4.62
CA LYS A 170 18.42 -15.64 -5.89
C LYS A 170 17.05 -16.32 -5.91
N GLN A 171 16.93 -17.49 -5.30
CA GLN A 171 15.70 -18.26 -5.22
C GLN A 171 14.64 -17.50 -4.41
N THR A 172 15.01 -16.99 -3.23
CA THR A 172 14.13 -16.17 -2.40
C THR A 172 13.60 -14.97 -3.17
N LEU A 173 14.50 -14.23 -3.82
CA LEU A 173 14.12 -13.04 -4.60
C LEU A 173 13.19 -13.40 -5.78
N ALA A 174 13.48 -14.50 -6.48
CA ALA A 174 12.63 -14.99 -7.57
C ALA A 174 11.23 -15.38 -7.07
N ILE A 175 11.13 -16.05 -5.92
CA ILE A 175 9.85 -16.39 -5.29
C ILE A 175 9.08 -15.11 -4.96
N LEU A 176 9.70 -14.15 -4.28
CA LEU A 176 9.07 -12.88 -3.91
C LEU A 176 8.59 -12.11 -5.15
N ARG A 177 9.35 -12.11 -6.24
CA ARG A 177 8.97 -11.47 -7.51
C ARG A 177 7.77 -12.15 -8.18
N ASN A 178 7.63 -13.46 -8.02
CA ASN A 178 6.53 -14.22 -8.62
C ASN A 178 5.21 -14.09 -7.83
N ILE A 179 5.21 -13.46 -6.66
CA ILE A 179 3.97 -13.16 -5.91
C ILE A 179 3.15 -12.15 -6.70
N ILE A 180 1.90 -12.53 -7.02
CA ILE A 180 1.01 -11.73 -7.86
C ILE A 180 0.49 -10.49 -7.11
N GLU A 181 0.03 -10.68 -5.87
CA GLU A 181 -0.51 -9.61 -5.04
C GLU A 181 0.55 -9.15 -4.03
N PRO A 182 1.09 -7.93 -4.17
CA PRO A 182 2.14 -7.46 -3.28
C PRO A 182 1.61 -7.00 -1.92
N ASP A 183 0.29 -6.89 -1.75
CA ASP A 183 -0.41 -6.58 -0.50
C ASP A 183 -0.41 -7.77 0.48
N LEU A 184 0.78 -8.29 0.83
CA LEU A 184 0.89 -9.48 1.68
C LEU A 184 0.33 -9.21 3.09
N PRO A 185 -0.61 -10.04 3.59
CA PRO A 185 -1.11 -9.92 4.95
C PRO A 185 -0.01 -10.07 6.01
N LYS A 186 0.01 -9.22 7.04
CA LYS A 186 1.03 -9.26 8.10
C LYS A 186 1.18 -10.63 8.77
N ARG A 187 0.05 -11.33 8.94
CA ARG A 187 -0.01 -12.68 9.54
C ARG A 187 0.75 -13.75 8.75
N ILE A 188 1.02 -13.54 7.45
CA ILE A 188 1.74 -14.50 6.62
C ILE A 188 3.23 -14.17 6.49
N LEU A 189 3.67 -12.97 6.87
CA LEU A 189 5.05 -12.54 6.69
C LEU A 189 6.03 -13.41 7.51
N GLU A 190 5.70 -13.65 8.78
CA GLU A 190 6.52 -14.49 9.66
C GLU A 190 6.49 -15.97 9.24
N PRO A 191 5.33 -16.62 9.02
CA PRO A 191 5.30 -17.97 8.48
C PRO A 191 6.07 -18.10 7.16
N LEU A 192 5.86 -17.17 6.22
CA LEU A 192 6.57 -17.19 4.94
C LEU A 192 8.09 -17.02 5.14
N ARG A 193 8.51 -16.16 6.07
CA ARG A 193 9.93 -16.04 6.45
C ARG A 193 10.50 -17.36 6.92
N THR A 194 9.80 -18.08 7.80
CA THR A 194 10.21 -19.40 8.29
C THR A 194 10.30 -20.43 7.18
N ILE A 195 9.25 -20.59 6.36
CA ILE A 195 9.22 -21.65 5.35
C ILE A 195 10.22 -21.42 4.21
N LEU A 196 10.62 -20.17 3.97
CA LEU A 196 11.64 -19.86 2.99
C LEU A 196 13.03 -20.36 3.41
N TRP A 197 13.23 -20.79 4.65
CA TRP A 197 14.45 -21.50 5.06
C TRP A 197 14.38 -23.01 4.79
N GLU A 198 13.19 -23.56 4.53
CA GLU A 198 12.98 -24.99 4.28
C GLU A 198 13.27 -25.36 2.82
N PRO A 199 14.23 -26.27 2.54
CA PRO A 199 14.63 -26.59 1.17
C PRO A 199 13.49 -27.10 0.28
N THR A 200 12.57 -27.90 0.85
CA THR A 200 11.43 -28.47 0.14
C THR A 200 10.44 -27.40 -0.31
N THR A 201 10.17 -26.42 0.55
CA THR A 201 9.23 -25.33 0.27
C THR A 201 9.79 -24.35 -0.74
N ILE A 202 11.08 -23.97 -0.62
CA ILE A 202 11.75 -23.13 -1.64
C ILE A 202 11.64 -23.80 -3.01
N PHE A 203 11.95 -25.10 -3.09
CA PHE A 203 11.92 -25.83 -4.36
C PHE A 203 10.50 -25.88 -4.96
N ALA A 204 9.48 -26.07 -4.12
CA ALA A 204 8.09 -26.07 -4.57
C ALA A 204 7.66 -24.68 -5.09
N LEU A 205 7.93 -23.61 -4.32
CA LEU A 205 7.54 -22.24 -4.66
C LEU A 205 8.31 -21.72 -5.88
N GLN A 206 9.60 -22.03 -6.03
CA GLN A 206 10.42 -21.58 -7.16
C GLN A 206 9.89 -22.07 -8.51
N ARG A 207 9.18 -23.22 -8.53
CA ARG A 207 8.60 -23.78 -9.76
C ARG A 207 7.31 -23.10 -10.18
N LEU A 208 6.76 -22.22 -9.36
CA LEU A 208 5.54 -21.47 -9.66
C LEU A 208 5.92 -20.14 -10.33
N PRO A 209 5.54 -19.93 -11.61
CA PRO A 209 5.83 -18.67 -12.31
C PRO A 209 4.96 -17.51 -11.81
N ALA A 210 3.85 -17.82 -11.15
CA ALA A 210 2.95 -16.87 -10.53
C ALA A 210 2.39 -17.50 -9.25
N ILE A 211 2.57 -16.83 -8.12
CA ILE A 211 2.23 -17.32 -6.79
C ILE A 211 1.08 -16.47 -6.25
N THR A 212 -0.04 -17.14 -5.99
CA THR A 212 -1.26 -16.54 -5.43
C THR A 212 -1.25 -16.57 -3.91
N ASP A 213 -2.03 -15.70 -3.28
CA ASP A 213 -2.27 -15.69 -1.83
C ASP A 213 -2.75 -17.04 -1.31
N ARG A 214 -3.62 -17.73 -2.07
CA ARG A 214 -4.12 -19.06 -1.70
C ARG A 214 -3.00 -20.09 -1.65
N GLN A 215 -2.04 -20.04 -2.58
CA GLN A 215 -0.88 -20.94 -2.57
C GLN A 215 0.04 -20.61 -1.39
N LEU A 216 0.36 -19.33 -1.17
CA LEU A 216 1.16 -18.90 0.00
C LEU A 216 0.53 -19.38 1.31
N ALA A 217 -0.76 -19.14 1.48
CA ALA A 217 -1.50 -19.58 2.67
C ALA A 217 -1.43 -21.10 2.83
N HIS A 218 -1.60 -21.88 1.76
CA HIS A 218 -1.49 -23.34 1.81
C HIS A 218 -0.13 -23.81 2.33
N PHE A 219 0.98 -23.26 1.80
CA PHE A 219 2.33 -23.61 2.28
C PHE A 219 2.57 -23.14 3.72
N CYS A 220 2.06 -21.97 4.12
CA CYS A 220 2.20 -21.46 5.48
C CYS A 220 1.37 -22.27 6.50
N HIS A 221 0.19 -22.77 6.13
CA HIS A 221 -0.68 -23.56 6.99
C HIS A 221 -0.24 -25.01 7.16
N ALA A 222 0.40 -25.60 6.14
CA ALA A 222 0.83 -27.00 6.16
C ALA A 222 1.87 -27.33 7.26
N LEU A 223 2.44 -26.33 7.94
CA LEU A 223 3.40 -26.50 9.05
C LEU A 223 2.81 -26.19 10.43
N ALA A 224 1.57 -25.68 10.50
CA ALA A 224 0.88 -25.41 11.76
C ALA A 224 0.03 -26.60 12.25
N ALA A 225 0.03 -27.71 11.51
CA ALA A 225 -0.69 -28.95 11.78
C ALA A 225 0.30 -30.11 12.00
#